data_AF-A0A0Q6PQM9-F1
#
_entry.id   AF-A0A0Q6PQM9-F1
#
_cell.length_a   1.000
_cell.length_b   1.000
_cell.length_c   1.000
_cell.angle_alpha   90.00
_cell.angle_beta   90.00
_cell.angle_gamma   90.00
#
_symmetry.space_group_name_H-M   'P 1'
#
loop_
_entity.id
_entity.type
_entity.pdbx_description
1 polymer ?
#
loop_
_entity_poly.entity_id
_entity_poly.type
_entity_poly.pdbx_seq_one_letter_code
_entity_poly.pdbx_strand_id
1 'polypeptide(L)'
;MRNLDPEVQVTLKTVAARKGLSFSEYLRRTLTEVAERERLRERWERRVAEHTEETAQLRDAESRAWKPLGVDRETILDVIREGREER
;
A
#
# COMPACT_ATOMS: atom_id res chain seq x y z
N MET A 1 -14.30 26.17 -11.66
CA MET A 1 -13.05 26.26 -10.87
C MET A 1 -13.48 26.53 -9.43
N ARG A 2 -13.41 25.55 -8.53
CA ARG A 2 -13.82 25.75 -7.13
C ARG A 2 -12.71 26.58 -6.47
N ASN A 3 -13.03 27.76 -5.98
CA ASN A 3 -12.03 28.61 -5.34
C ASN A 3 -11.46 27.87 -4.12
N LEU A 4 -10.13 27.78 -4.06
CA LEU A 4 -9.43 27.34 -2.86
C LEU A 4 -9.82 28.29 -1.73
N ASP A 5 -9.92 27.72 -0.53
CA ASP A 5 -9.98 28.52 0.68
C ASP A 5 -8.85 29.57 0.66
N PRO A 6 -9.14 30.87 0.91
CA PRO A 6 -8.15 31.94 0.87
C PRO A 6 -6.92 31.66 1.76
N GLU A 7 -7.11 31.07 2.94
CA GLU A 7 -6.02 30.76 3.86
C GLU A 7 -5.12 29.64 3.32
N VAL A 8 -5.73 28.62 2.70
CA VAL A 8 -5.01 27.55 2.02
C VAL A 8 -4.21 28.13 0.85
N GLN A 9 -4.78 29.07 0.10
CA GLN A 9 -4.07 29.72 -1.01
C GLN A 9 -2.85 30.51 -0.52
N VAL A 10 -2.97 31.27 0.56
CA VAL A 10 -1.85 32.02 1.17
C VAL A 10 -0.76 31.06 1.64
N THR A 11 -1.13 29.97 2.30
CA THR A 11 -0.20 28.96 2.79
C THR A 11 0.56 28.31 1.63
N LEU A 12 -0.15 27.86 0.58
CA LEU A 12 0.47 27.24 -0.58
C LEU A 12 1.40 28.19 -1.34
N LYS A 13 1.04 29.48 -1.48
CA LYS A 13 1.93 30.50 -2.06
C LYS A 13 3.19 30.70 -1.23
N THR A 14 3.06 30.73 0.10
CA THR A 14 4.19 30.86 1.02
C THR A 14 5.15 29.67 0.93
N VAL A 15 4.60 28.46 0.87
CA VAL A 15 5.41 27.23 0.73
C VAL A 15 6.08 27.16 -0.64
N ALA A 16 5.37 27.52 -1.72
CA ALA A 16 5.95 27.61 -3.06
C ALA A 16 7.16 28.56 -3.08
N ALA A 17 7.00 29.76 -2.50
CA ALA A 17 8.08 30.74 -2.39
C ALA A 17 9.27 30.21 -1.58
N ARG A 18 9.04 29.55 -0.43
CA ARG A 18 10.09 28.91 0.39
C ARG A 18 10.85 27.82 -0.37
N LYS A 19 10.20 27.15 -1.31
CA LYS A 19 10.80 26.13 -2.18
C LYS A 19 11.43 26.72 -3.46
N GLY A 20 11.39 28.03 -3.64
CA GLY A 20 11.89 28.69 -4.85
C GLY A 20 11.08 28.38 -6.11
N LEU A 21 9.81 27.96 -5.95
CA LEU A 21 8.93 27.57 -7.05
C LEU A 21 7.83 28.60 -7.27
N SER A 22 7.35 28.71 -8.52
CA SER A 22 6.11 29.43 -8.79
C SER A 22 4.90 28.70 -8.17
N PHE A 23 3.87 29.45 -7.77
CA PHE A 23 2.65 28.87 -7.18
C PHE A 23 2.01 27.81 -8.09
N SER A 24 1.93 28.06 -9.40
CA SER A 24 1.35 27.13 -10.37
C SER A 24 2.18 25.87 -10.58
N GLU A 25 3.51 25.98 -10.52
CA GLU A 25 4.40 24.82 -10.59
C GLU A 25 4.31 23.97 -9.32
N TYR A 26 4.37 24.60 -8.16
CA TYR A 26 4.22 23.92 -6.88
C TYR A 26 2.87 23.19 -6.80
N LEU A 27 1.79 23.87 -7.20
CA LEU A 27 0.46 23.28 -7.23
C LEU A 27 0.39 22.08 -8.18
N ARG A 28 0.94 22.19 -9.40
CA ARG A 28 0.98 21.07 -10.35
C ARG A 28 1.71 19.86 -9.77
N ARG A 29 2.92 20.05 -9.24
CA ARG A 29 3.69 18.95 -8.62
C ARG A 29 2.93 18.31 -7.47
N THR A 30 2.37 19.12 -6.58
CA THR A 30 1.62 18.63 -5.42
C THR A 30 0.39 17.83 -5.85
N LEU A 31 -0.36 18.30 -6.85
CA LEU A 31 -1.52 17.57 -7.37
C LEU A 31 -1.12 16.26 -8.05
N THR A 32 0.01 16.24 -8.77
CA THR A 32 0.55 15.00 -9.34
C THR A 32 0.94 14.00 -8.24
N GLU A 33 1.64 14.44 -7.20
CA GLU A 33 2.01 13.60 -6.06
C GLU A 33 0.79 13.03 -5.35
N VAL A 34 -0.23 13.85 -5.11
CA VAL A 34 -1.50 13.40 -4.52
C VAL A 34 -2.18 12.38 -5.42
N ALA A 35 -2.28 12.64 -6.73
CA ALA A 35 -2.90 11.72 -7.67
C ALA A 35 -2.19 10.35 -7.73
N GLU A 36 -0.85 10.35 -7.72
CA GLU A 36 -0.07 9.10 -7.68
C GLU A 36 -0.26 8.34 -6.37
N ARG A 37 -0.31 9.05 -5.24
CA ARG A 37 -0.58 8.43 -3.93
C ARG A 37 -1.97 7.78 -3.89
N GLU A 38 -3.01 8.46 -4.39
CA GLU A 38 -4.35 7.89 -4.44
C GLU A 38 -4.41 6.68 -5.39
N ARG A 39 -3.75 6.74 -6.56
CA ARG A 39 -3.64 5.57 -7.48
C ARG A 39 -2.96 4.37 -6.83
N LEU A 40 -1.89 4.59 -6.05
CA LEU A 40 -1.21 3.53 -5.32
C LEU A 40 -2.10 2.94 -4.24
N ARG A 41 -2.81 3.78 -3.50
CA ARG A 41 -3.77 3.36 -2.48
C ARG A 41 -4.89 2.50 -3.08
N GLU A 42 -5.52 2.95 -4.15
CA GLU A 42 -6.58 2.19 -4.83
C GLU A 42 -6.08 0.83 -5.34
N ARG A 43 -4.86 0.78 -5.90
CA ARG A 43 -4.25 -0.49 -6.34
C ARG A 43 -3.99 -1.42 -5.17
N TRP A 44 -3.51 -0.89 -4.05
CA TRP A 44 -3.28 -1.67 -2.84
C TRP A 44 -4.58 -2.22 -2.26
N GLU A 45 -5.60 -1.37 -2.10
CA GLU A 45 -6.92 -1.76 -1.60
C GLU A 45 -7.54 -2.85 -2.49
N ARG A 46 -7.43 -2.72 -3.81
CA ARG A 46 -7.88 -3.75 -4.76
C ARG A 46 -7.13 -5.07 -4.56
N ARG A 47 -5.80 -5.04 -4.47
CA ARG A 47 -4.99 -6.25 -4.31
C ARG A 47 -5.26 -6.95 -2.97
N VAL A 48 -5.50 -6.18 -1.91
CA VAL A 48 -5.89 -6.72 -0.60
C VAL A 48 -7.26 -7.38 -0.69
N ALA A 49 -8.23 -6.76 -1.37
CA ALA A 49 -9.55 -7.35 -1.58
C ALA A 49 -9.46 -8.67 -2.36
N GLU A 50 -8.78 -8.68 -3.51
CA GLU A 50 -8.54 -9.88 -4.33
C GLU A 50 -7.88 -11.00 -3.51
N HIS A 51 -6.81 -10.68 -2.78
CA HIS A 51 -6.12 -11.65 -1.93
C HIS A 51 -7.00 -12.16 -0.78
N THR A 52 -7.86 -11.32 -0.21
CA THR A 52 -8.80 -11.73 0.85
C THR A 52 -9.82 -12.72 0.31
N GLU A 53 -10.35 -12.48 -0.89
CA GLU A 53 -11.27 -13.40 -1.55
C GLU A 53 -10.60 -14.72 -1.92
N GLU A 54 -9.40 -14.67 -2.52
CA GLU A 54 -8.60 -15.86 -2.86
C GLU A 54 -8.27 -16.69 -1.60
N THR A 55 -7.82 -16.05 -0.52
CA THR A 55 -7.51 -16.75 0.72
C THR A 55 -8.74 -17.27 1.45
N ALA A 56 -9.90 -16.61 1.34
CA ALA A 56 -11.16 -17.13 1.87
C ALA A 56 -11.58 -18.39 1.11
N GLN A 57 -11.49 -18.41 -0.22
CA GLN A 57 -11.77 -19.58 -1.04
C GLN A 57 -10.81 -20.74 -0.75
N LEU A 58 -9.51 -20.45 -0.60
CA LEU A 58 -8.51 -21.44 -0.23
C LEU A 58 -8.75 -21.99 1.18
N ARG A 59 -9.09 -21.13 2.16
CA ARG A 59 -9.46 -21.58 3.52
C ARG A 59 -10.70 -22.47 3.52
N ASP A 60 -11.73 -22.14 2.74
CA ASP A 60 -12.95 -22.94 2.62
C ASP A 60 -12.71 -24.30 1.94
N ALA A 61 -11.77 -24.35 0.98
CA ALA A 61 -11.35 -25.59 0.32
C ALA A 61 -10.44 -26.44 1.23
N GLU A 62 -9.47 -25.82 1.90
CA GLU A 62 -8.57 -26.47 2.84
C GLU A 62 -9.32 -27.00 4.04
N SER A 63 -10.23 -26.24 4.66
CA SER A 63 -10.99 -26.72 5.84
C SER A 63 -11.86 -27.95 5.56
N ARG A 64 -12.26 -28.20 4.30
CA ARG A 64 -12.95 -29.46 3.91
C ARG A 64 -11.99 -30.64 3.67
N ALA A 65 -10.72 -30.38 3.39
CA ALA A 65 -9.70 -31.38 3.07
C ALA A 65 -8.61 -31.53 4.16
N TRP A 66 -8.60 -30.68 5.18
CA TRP A 66 -7.52 -30.57 6.13
C TRP A 66 -7.49 -31.77 7.07
N LYS A 67 -6.37 -32.51 7.02
CA LYS A 67 -5.94 -33.40 8.10
C LYS A 67 -4.75 -32.73 8.79
N PRO A 68 -4.75 -32.62 10.13
CA PRO A 68 -3.58 -32.12 10.85
C PRO A 68 -2.38 -33.00 10.51
N LEU A 69 -1.35 -32.41 9.91
CA LEU A 69 -0.11 -33.12 9.58
C LEU A 69 0.81 -33.32 10.80
N GLY A 70 0.38 -32.91 12.01
CA GLY A 70 1.19 -33.08 13.22
C GLY A 70 2.54 -32.36 13.16
N VAL A 71 2.68 -31.35 12.31
CA VAL A 71 3.91 -30.58 12.16
C VAL A 71 3.90 -29.45 13.19
N ASP A 72 4.88 -29.45 14.07
CA ASP A 72 5.05 -28.38 15.06
C ASP A 72 5.82 -27.18 14.47
N ARG A 73 5.77 -26.08 15.23
CA ARG A 73 6.43 -24.82 14.86
C ARG A 73 7.94 -24.96 14.73
N GLU A 74 8.56 -25.82 15.53
CA GLU A 74 10.02 -26.00 15.56
C GLU A 74 10.48 -26.64 14.24
N THR A 75 9.78 -27.69 13.81
CA THR A 75 9.98 -28.36 12.53
C THR A 75 9.87 -27.40 11.34
N ILE A 76 8.90 -26.48 11.36
CA ILE A 76 8.73 -25.48 10.28
C ILE A 76 9.92 -24.50 10.26
N LEU A 77 10.38 -24.06 11.43
CA LEU A 77 11.47 -23.09 11.53
C LEU A 77 12.81 -23.71 11.09
N ASP A 78 13.02 -24.99 11.39
CA ASP A 78 14.23 -25.70 10.98
C ASP A 78 14.29 -25.86 9.46
N VAL A 79 13.19 -26.24 8.80
CA VAL A 79 13.11 -26.33 7.32
C VAL A 79 13.38 -24.97 6.65
N ILE A 80 12.83 -23.88 7.21
CA ILE A 80 13.08 -22.53 6.69
C ILE A 80 14.54 -22.12 6.87
N ARG A 81 15.18 -22.56 7.95
CA ARG A 81 16.59 -22.27 8.23
C ARG A 81 17.51 -23.04 7.29
N GLU A 82 17.30 -24.35 7.13
CA GLU A 82 18.04 -25.20 6.17
C GLU A 82 17.98 -24.61 4.76
N GLY A 83 16.78 -24.25 4.27
CA GLY A 83 16.62 -23.66 2.94
C GLY A 83 17.23 -22.25 2.75
N ARG A 84 17.63 -21.56 3.84
CA ARG A 84 18.38 -20.30 3.79
C ARG A 84 19.88 -20.50 3.82
N GLU A 85 20.36 -21.59 4.42
CA GLU A 85 21.79 -21.91 4.50
C GLU A 85 22.31 -22.56 3.20
N GLU A 86 21.42 -23.15 2.39
CA GLU A 86 21.72 -23.70 1.06
C GLU A 86 21.84 -22.64 -0.06
N ARG A 87 21.61 -21.35 0.21
CA ARG A 87 21.74 -20.24 -0.76
C ARG A 87 22.89 -19.29 -0.43
#